data_AF-A0A821LSF4-F1
#
_entry.id   AF-A0A821LSF4-F1
#
_cell.length_a   1.000
_cell.length_b   1.000
_cell.length_c   1.000
_cell.angle_alpha   90.00
_cell.angle_beta   90.00
_cell.angle_gamma   90.00
#
_symmetry.space_group_name_H-M   'P 1'
#
loop_
_entity.id
_entity.type
_entity.pdbx_description
1 polymer ?
#
loop_
_entity_poly.entity_id
_entity_poly.type
_entity_poly.pdbx_seq_one_letter_code
_entity_poly.pdbx_strand_id
1 'polypeptide(L)'
;MYQYTLFILSVAIIHLNYACYITNCPIGGKRSLLVNNMLHSHQCPRCGLNGQCFGPSICCTSLGCRMGHPSDIQQCSSENHSVIPCTIKSTACSVLSNGRCATNGLCCNSESCQMDATCSISSNQNFDSL
;
A
#
# COMPACT_ATOMS: atom_id res chain seq x y z
N MET A 1 40.09 -20.71 -31.88
CA MET A 1 38.65 -20.53 -32.19
C MET A 1 37.74 -21.03 -31.07
N TYR A 2 37.93 -22.25 -30.54
CA TYR A 2 37.06 -22.84 -29.50
C TYR A 2 36.95 -22.03 -28.19
N GLN A 3 38.04 -21.38 -27.77
CA GLN A 3 38.08 -20.53 -26.58
C GLN A 3 37.16 -19.29 -26.71
N TYR A 4 37.13 -18.68 -27.90
CA TYR A 4 36.30 -17.50 -28.17
C TYR A 4 34.82 -17.86 -28.30
N THR A 5 34.50 -19.03 -28.88
CA THR A 5 33.12 -19.51 -28.96
C THR A 5 32.54 -19.83 -27.58
N LEU A 6 33.33 -20.39 -26.65
CA LEU A 6 32.87 -20.63 -25.27
C LEU A 6 32.61 -19.32 -24.51
N PHE A 7 33.45 -18.31 -24.72
CA PHE A 7 33.28 -17.00 -24.11
C PHE A 7 32.04 -16.26 -24.63
N ILE A 8 31.78 -16.33 -25.94
CA ILE A 8 30.58 -15.72 -26.54
C ILE A 8 29.31 -16.43 -26.02
N LEU A 9 29.35 -17.75 -25.88
CA LEU A 9 28.20 -18.54 -25.38
C LEU A 9 27.86 -18.19 -23.92
N SER A 10 28.86 -18.05 -23.05
CA SER A 10 28.63 -17.70 -21.64
C SER A 10 28.05 -16.30 -21.47
N VAL A 11 28.58 -15.32 -22.23
CA VAL A 11 28.06 -13.95 -22.22
C VAL A 11 26.61 -13.90 -22.72
N ALA A 12 26.27 -14.66 -23.77
CA ALA A 12 24.90 -14.72 -24.29
C ALA A 12 23.90 -15.28 -23.26
N ILE A 13 24.26 -16.35 -22.55
CA ILE A 13 23.40 -16.97 -21.52
C ILE A 13 23.14 -15.99 -20.36
N ILE A 14 24.16 -15.23 -19.92
CA ILE A 14 24.01 -14.25 -18.84
C ILE A 14 23.02 -13.14 -19.22
N HIS A 15 23.10 -12.62 -20.46
CA HIS A 15 22.20 -11.57 -20.94
C HIS A 15 20.75 -12.05 -21.06
N LEU A 16 20.54 -13.30 -21.48
CA LEU A 16 19.19 -13.91 -21.57
C LEU A 16 18.54 -14.08 -20.19
N ASN A 17 19.32 -14.39 -19.15
CA ASN A 17 18.81 -14.50 -17.79
C ASN A 17 18.45 -13.12 -17.20
N TYR A 18 19.20 -12.07 -17.54
CA TYR A 18 18.92 -10.72 -17.05
C TYR A 18 17.64 -10.12 -17.67
N ALA A 19 17.36 -10.42 -18.94
CA ALA A 19 16.16 -9.94 -19.63
C ALA A 19 14.84 -10.58 -19.13
N CYS A 20 14.90 -11.74 -18.47
CA CYS A 20 13.74 -12.42 -17.88
C CYS A 20 13.63 -12.24 -16.36
N TYR A 21 14.50 -11.44 -15.74
CA TYR A 21 14.51 -11.25 -14.29
C TYR A 21 13.65 -10.04 -13.88
N ILE A 22 12.32 -10.16 -14.03
CA ILE A 22 11.38 -9.24 -13.37
C ILE A 22 11.32 -9.63 -11.89
N THR A 23 12.12 -8.95 -11.06
CA THR A 23 12.12 -9.11 -9.59
C THR A 23 10.97 -8.43 -8.89
N ASN A 24 10.39 -7.42 -9.56
CA ASN A 24 9.30 -6.62 -9.04
C ASN A 24 8.08 -6.82 -9.95
N CYS A 25 7.51 -8.02 -9.89
CA CYS A 25 6.21 -8.23 -10.50
C CYS A 25 5.17 -7.59 -9.56
N PRO A 26 4.46 -6.52 -9.96
CA PRO A 26 3.40 -5.98 -9.12
C PRO A 26 2.33 -7.05 -8.91
N ILE A 27 1.82 -7.14 -7.68
CA ILE A 27 0.69 -8.00 -7.36
C ILE A 27 -0.49 -7.54 -8.24
N GLY A 28 -0.97 -8.41 -9.15
CA GLY A 28 -2.06 -8.04 -10.05
C GLY A 28 -1.93 -8.37 -11.55
N GLY A 29 -1.28 -9.48 -11.95
CA GLY A 29 -1.35 -9.94 -13.35
C GLY A 29 -2.78 -10.22 -13.83
N LYS A 30 -3.00 -10.46 -15.13
CA LYS A 30 -4.33 -10.67 -15.77
C LYS A 30 -5.26 -11.72 -15.11
N ARG A 31 -4.73 -12.53 -14.18
CA ARG A 31 -5.46 -13.55 -13.39
C ARG A 31 -5.91 -13.08 -12.00
N SER A 32 -5.49 -11.89 -11.54
CA SER A 32 -5.87 -11.33 -10.24
C SER A 32 -7.33 -10.84 -10.18
N LEU A 33 -7.99 -10.72 -11.33
CA LEU A 33 -9.41 -10.35 -11.43
C LEU A 33 -10.34 -11.37 -10.74
N LEU A 34 -9.93 -12.64 -10.67
CA LEU A 34 -10.73 -13.67 -9.99
C LEU A 34 -10.60 -13.59 -8.45
N VAL A 35 -9.46 -13.11 -7.94
CA VAL A 35 -9.17 -12.97 -6.51
C VAL A 35 -10.04 -11.86 -5.91
N ASN A 36 -10.20 -10.74 -6.61
CA ASN A 36 -10.94 -9.58 -6.11
C ASN A 36 -12.45 -9.82 -5.95
N ASN A 37 -13.04 -10.80 -6.65
CA ASN A 37 -14.48 -11.06 -6.58
C ASN A 37 -14.89 -12.11 -5.52
N MET A 38 -13.94 -12.86 -4.96
CA MET A 38 -14.22 -13.87 -3.92
C MET A 38 -13.60 -13.56 -2.56
N LEU A 39 -12.53 -12.77 -2.51
CA LEU A 39 -11.89 -12.41 -1.26
C LEU A 39 -12.44 -11.08 -0.73
N HIS A 40 -13.03 -11.15 0.46
CA HIS A 40 -13.41 -9.97 1.24
C HIS A 40 -12.18 -9.08 1.44
N SER A 41 -12.30 -7.79 1.11
CA SER A 41 -11.28 -6.81 1.46
C SER A 41 -11.10 -6.77 2.98
N HIS A 42 -9.88 -6.97 3.46
CA HIS A 42 -9.58 -6.83 4.89
C HIS A 42 -9.37 -5.36 5.25
N GLN A 43 -9.37 -5.07 6.55
CA GLN A 43 -9.02 -3.73 7.03
C GLN A 43 -7.50 -3.59 7.05
N CYS A 44 -6.99 -2.41 6.66
CA CYS A 44 -5.55 -2.16 6.63
C CYS A 44 -4.89 -2.45 7.99
N PRO A 45 -3.57 -2.70 8.04
CA PRO A 45 -2.88 -2.94 9.31
C PRO A 45 -2.97 -1.73 10.24
N ARG A 46 -3.03 -2.02 11.54
CA ARG A 46 -2.96 -1.00 12.58
C ARG A 46 -1.51 -0.59 12.81
N CYS A 47 -1.34 0.65 13.24
CA CYS A 47 -0.04 1.21 13.59
C CYS A 47 -0.17 2.12 14.82
N GLY A 48 0.90 2.23 15.63
CA GLY A 48 0.90 3.05 16.83
C GLY A 48 -0.26 2.78 17.82
N LEU A 49 -0.66 3.81 18.57
CA LEU A 49 -1.80 3.74 19.49
C LEU A 49 -3.09 4.10 18.73
N ASN A 50 -3.92 3.09 18.47
CA ASN A 50 -5.20 3.21 17.76
C ASN A 50 -5.09 3.90 16.38
N GLY A 51 -3.95 3.77 15.72
CA GLY A 51 -3.73 4.29 14.38
C GLY A 51 -3.98 3.26 13.30
N GLN A 52 -4.10 3.75 12.08
CA GLN A 52 -4.40 3.01 10.86
C GLN A 52 -3.40 3.41 9.78
N CYS A 53 -2.87 2.42 9.06
CA CYS A 53 -1.98 2.67 7.93
C CYS A 53 -2.76 3.19 6.72
N PHE A 54 -2.27 4.29 6.12
CA PHE A 54 -2.78 4.87 4.87
C PHE A 54 -1.84 4.63 3.68
N GLY A 55 -0.58 4.29 3.96
CA GLY A 55 0.45 3.94 2.99
C GLY A 55 1.59 3.21 3.69
N PRO A 56 2.61 2.73 2.95
CA PRO A 56 3.69 1.90 3.51
C PRO A 56 4.54 2.63 4.57
N SER A 57 4.49 3.95 4.60
CA SER A 57 5.23 4.80 5.53
C SER A 57 4.35 5.86 6.22
N ILE A 58 3.02 5.72 6.14
CA ILE A 58 2.05 6.71 6.66
C ILE A 58 1.11 6.04 7.66
N CYS A 59 1.20 6.49 8.91
CA CYS A 59 0.34 6.05 10.00
C CYS A 59 -0.50 7.22 10.54
N CYS A 60 -1.81 7.06 10.60
CA CYS A 60 -2.72 8.09 11.07
C CYS A 60 -3.57 7.63 12.26
N THR A 61 -3.66 8.46 13.27
CA THR A 61 -4.52 8.30 14.44
C THR A 61 -5.51 9.46 14.53
N SER A 62 -6.42 9.45 15.50
CA SER A 62 -7.36 10.55 15.74
C SER A 62 -6.67 11.89 16.00
N LEU A 63 -5.45 11.86 16.55
CA LEU A 63 -4.66 13.06 16.85
C LEU A 63 -3.90 13.63 15.64
N GLY A 64 -3.70 12.85 14.58
CA GLY A 64 -2.87 13.27 13.44
C GLY A 64 -2.17 12.12 12.74
N CYS A 65 -1.34 12.45 11.75
CA CYS A 65 -0.57 11.49 10.96
C CYS A 65 0.93 11.67 11.18
N ARG A 66 1.64 10.54 11.19
CA ARG A 66 3.11 10.48 11.15
C ARG A 66 3.54 9.79 9.88
N MET A 67 4.58 10.34 9.26
CA MET A 67 5.18 9.80 8.05
C MET A 67 6.64 9.44 8.31
N GLY A 68 7.09 8.29 7.81
CA GLY A 68 8.49 7.89 7.86
C GLY A 68 9.01 7.41 9.22
N HIS A 69 8.13 7.16 10.20
CA HIS A 69 8.56 6.64 11.50
C HIS A 69 8.91 5.14 11.40
N PRO A 70 10.08 4.68 11.88
CA PRO A 70 10.56 3.32 11.64
C PRO A 70 9.65 2.21 12.16
N SER A 71 9.00 2.40 13.33
CA SER A 71 8.03 1.42 13.83
C SER A 71 6.79 1.30 12.95
N ASP A 72 6.36 2.43 12.38
CA ASP A 72 5.14 2.53 11.60
C ASP A 72 5.38 1.97 10.19
N ILE A 73 6.58 2.19 9.63
CA ILE A 73 7.02 1.60 8.35
C ILE A 73 6.94 0.07 8.41
N GLN A 74 7.47 -0.57 9.47
CA GLN A 74 7.46 -2.03 9.55
C GLN A 74 6.04 -2.61 9.60
N GLN A 75 5.12 -1.95 10.31
CA GLN A 75 3.72 -2.38 10.39
C GLN A 75 2.98 -2.14 9.08
N CYS A 76 3.13 -0.95 8.49
CA CYS A 76 2.39 -0.58 7.28
C CYS A 76 2.94 -1.26 6.02
N SER A 77 4.25 -1.57 5.95
CA SER A 77 4.84 -2.29 4.83
C SER A 77 4.37 -3.75 4.74
N SER A 78 3.82 -4.31 5.82
CA SER A 78 3.26 -5.67 5.81
C SER A 78 2.13 -5.83 4.78
N GLU A 79 1.39 -4.75 4.49
CA GLU A 79 0.33 -4.75 3.49
C GLU A 79 0.87 -4.98 2.06
N ASN A 80 2.11 -4.57 1.76
CA ASN A 80 2.70 -4.79 0.44
C ASN A 80 2.87 -6.27 0.09
N HIS A 81 2.85 -7.14 1.09
CA HIS A 81 2.91 -8.60 0.93
C HIS A 81 1.52 -9.23 0.78
N SER A 82 0.44 -8.46 0.99
CA SER A 82 -0.92 -8.92 0.81
C SER A 82 -1.29 -8.93 -0.68
N VAL A 83 -1.90 -10.03 -1.11
CA VAL A 83 -2.42 -10.17 -2.49
C VAL A 83 -3.79 -9.48 -2.64
N ILE A 84 -4.49 -9.27 -1.53
CA ILE A 84 -5.82 -8.65 -1.48
C ILE A 84 -5.63 -7.21 -1.01
N PRO A 85 -6.26 -6.21 -1.64
CA PRO A 85 -6.15 -4.83 -1.19
C PRO A 85 -6.93 -4.64 0.11
N CYS A 86 -6.29 -4.01 1.10
CA CYS A 86 -6.99 -3.56 2.28
C CYS A 86 -7.87 -2.33 2.02
N THR A 87 -8.82 -2.09 2.92
CA THR A 87 -9.67 -0.90 2.93
C THR A 87 -9.63 -0.20 4.28
N ILE A 88 -9.79 1.12 4.25
CA ILE A 88 -9.85 1.96 5.46
C ILE A 88 -11.28 2.41 5.67
N LYS A 89 -11.83 2.25 6.88
CA LYS A 89 -13.19 2.70 7.19
C LYS A 89 -13.27 4.22 7.39
N SER A 90 -13.04 4.99 6.33
CA SER A 90 -13.18 6.44 6.32
C SER A 90 -13.74 6.96 5.01
N THR A 91 -14.27 8.18 5.04
CA THR A 91 -14.87 8.86 3.89
C THR A 91 -13.80 9.27 2.88
N ALA A 92 -14.14 9.20 1.60
CA ALA A 92 -13.29 9.73 0.54
C ALA A 92 -13.27 11.27 0.61
N CYS A 93 -12.11 11.86 0.28
CA CYS A 93 -11.92 13.30 0.18
C CYS A 93 -11.68 13.70 -1.28
N SER A 94 -11.90 14.98 -1.60
CA SER A 94 -11.82 15.49 -2.97
C SER A 94 -10.45 16.06 -3.34
N VAL A 95 -9.62 16.41 -2.35
CA VAL A 95 -8.34 17.08 -2.58
C VAL A 95 -7.29 16.14 -3.19
N LEU A 96 -7.24 14.88 -2.76
CA LEU A 96 -6.33 13.87 -3.32
C LEU A 96 -7.09 12.79 -4.08
N SER A 97 -6.57 12.40 -5.25
CA SER A 97 -7.03 11.22 -5.97
C SER A 97 -6.84 9.97 -5.10
N ASN A 98 -7.90 9.18 -4.95
CA ASN A 98 -7.97 8.03 -4.03
C ASN A 98 -7.65 8.39 -2.56
N GLY A 99 -7.80 9.67 -2.19
CA GLY A 99 -7.62 10.12 -0.83
C GLY A 99 -8.79 9.71 0.06
N ARG A 100 -8.49 9.45 1.33
CA ARG A 100 -9.48 9.27 2.39
C ARG A 100 -9.16 10.14 3.59
N CYS A 101 -10.20 10.55 4.31
CA CYS A 101 -10.06 11.34 5.52
C CYS A 101 -9.37 10.50 6.60
N ALA A 102 -8.25 11.02 7.10
CA ALA A 102 -7.43 10.36 8.10
C ALA A 102 -7.68 10.90 9.50
N THR A 103 -7.76 12.23 9.62
CA THR A 103 -8.21 12.92 10.81
C THR A 103 -9.05 14.16 10.44
N ASN A 104 -9.47 14.94 11.44
CA ASN A 104 -10.26 16.13 11.26
C ASN A 104 -9.43 17.18 10.48
N GLY A 105 -9.92 17.58 9.33
CA GLY A 105 -9.27 18.51 8.42
C GLY A 105 -8.12 17.92 7.60
N LEU A 106 -7.91 16.59 7.59
CA LEU A 106 -6.76 15.98 6.90
C LEU A 106 -7.17 14.81 5.99
N CYS A 107 -6.85 14.95 4.70
CA CYS A 107 -7.03 13.97 3.64
C CYS A 107 -5.70 13.30 3.32
N CYS A 108 -5.64 11.97 3.31
CA CYS A 108 -4.42 11.21 3.01
C CYS A 108 -4.64 10.18 1.91
N ASN A 109 -3.65 10.02 1.05
CA ASN A 109 -3.52 8.87 0.15
C ASN A 109 -2.27 8.04 0.54
N SER A 110 -1.87 7.09 -0.30
CA SER A 110 -0.72 6.21 -0.05
C SER A 110 0.64 6.93 -0.05
N GLU A 111 0.71 8.16 -0.56
CA GLU A 111 1.94 8.89 -0.81
C GLU A 111 2.07 10.16 0.03
N SER A 112 0.96 10.84 0.31
CA SER A 112 0.96 12.15 0.96
C SER A 112 -0.36 12.44 1.69
N CYS A 113 -0.32 13.47 2.53
CA CYS A 113 -1.52 14.02 3.18
C CYS A 113 -1.59 15.52 2.93
N GLN A 114 -2.80 16.02 2.73
CA GLN A 114 -3.09 17.45 2.57
C GLN A 114 -4.28 17.83 3.44
N MET A 115 -4.29 19.08 3.88
CA MET A 115 -5.41 19.64 4.62
C MET A 115 -6.63 19.72 3.71
N ASP A 116 -7.77 19.23 4.19
CA ASP A 116 -9.05 19.27 3.50
C ASP A 116 -10.17 19.53 4.52
N ALA A 117 -10.81 20.69 4.42
CA ALA A 117 -11.91 21.07 5.32
C ALA A 117 -13.15 20.18 5.17
N THR A 118 -13.28 19.44 4.06
CA THR A 118 -14.38 18.49 3.87
C THR A 118 -14.23 17.26 4.76
N CYS A 119 -13.02 16.97 5.24
CA CYS A 119 -12.76 15.93 6.22
C CYS A 119 -13.19 16.36 7.62
N SER A 120 -14.49 16.36 7.86
CA SER A 120 -15.04 16.48 9.21
C SER A 120 -15.21 15.08 9.78
N ILE A 121 -14.41 14.70 10.80
CA ILE A 121 -14.74 13.50 11.56
C ILE A 121 -15.93 13.84 12.46
N SER A 122 -17.14 13.72 11.91
CA SER A 122 -18.31 13.52 12.76
C SER A 122 -18.07 12.21 13.49
N SER A 123 -17.98 12.25 14.80
CA SER A 123 -17.94 11.11 15.72
C SER A 123 -19.22 10.27 15.60
N ASN A 124 -19.39 9.61 14.46
CA ASN A 124 -20.38 8.56 14.20
C ASN A 124 -19.62 7.27 13.85
N GLN A 125 -18.63 6.95 14.68
CA GLN A 125 -18.27 5.57 14.91
C GLN A 125 -19.32 5.07 15.92
N ASN A 126 -20.43 4.52 15.42
CA ASN A 126 -21.33 3.72 16.22
C ASN A 126 -20.48 2.67 16.93
N PHE A 127 -20.25 2.88 18.22
CA PHE A 127 -19.85 1.86 19.15
C PHE A 127 -21.09 1.01 19.41
N ASP A 128 -21.51 0.23 18.41
CA ASP A 128 -22.63 -0.70 18.54
C ASP A 128 -22.43 -1.85 17.58
N SER A 129 -21.91 -2.96 18.11
CA SER A 129 -22.47 -4.30 17.86
C SER A 129 -21.73 -5.35 18.69
N LEU A 130 -22.37 -5.69 19.83
CA LEU A 130 -22.21 -6.84 20.74
C LEU A 130 -20.89 -7.03 21.49
#